data_AF-A0A4Q6GRZ4-F1
#
_entry.id   AF-A0A4Q6GRZ4-F1
#
_cell.length_a   1.000
_cell.length_b   1.000
_cell.length_c   1.000
_cell.angle_alpha   90.00
_cell.angle_beta   90.00
_cell.angle_gamma   90.00
#
_symmetry.space_group_name_H-M   'P 1'
#
loop_
_entity.id
_entity.type
_entity.pdbx_description
1 polymer ?
#
loop_
_entity_poly.entity_id
_entity_poly.type
_entity_poly.pdbx_seq_one_letter_code
_entity_poly.pdbx_strand_id
1 'polypeptide(L)'
;STEARALNNAGMVVGYSTRASDTPGDSFSHAFLYRDGVMHDLNDLVAKRGIWTVLDAVGINDAQQIAAYACTEYGDCRAVLLEP
;
A
#
# COMPACT_ATOMS: atom_id res chain seq x y z
N SER A 1 12.37 3.41 4.75
CA SER A 1 11.57 3.84 5.92
C SER A 1 10.29 3.05 5.92
N THR A 2 9.67 2.81 7.07
CA THR A 2 8.40 2.08 7.15
C THR A 2 7.52 2.77 8.18
N GLU A 3 6.24 2.99 7.86
CA GLU A 3 5.28 3.62 8.75
C GLU A 3 3.93 2.89 8.67
N ALA A 4 3.36 2.58 9.83
CA ALA A 4 2.00 2.08 9.96
C ALA A 4 1.02 3.27 10.02
N ARG A 5 -0.04 3.23 9.22
CA ARG A 5 -1.01 4.33 9.08
C ARG A 5 -2.34 4.03 9.77
N ALA A 6 -2.82 2.79 9.71
CA ALA A 6 -4.12 2.41 10.26
C ALA A 6 -4.17 0.94 10.68
N LEU A 7 -5.10 0.63 11.57
CA LEU A 7 -5.36 -0.68 12.16
C LEU A 7 -6.88 -0.92 12.23
N ASN A 8 -7.34 -2.12 11.91
CA ASN A 8 -8.74 -2.55 12.14
C ASN A 8 -8.88 -3.46 13.37
N ASN A 9 -10.12 -3.80 13.76
CA ASN A 9 -10.38 -4.61 14.94
C ASN A 9 -9.93 -6.07 14.83
N ALA A 10 -9.61 -6.55 13.62
CA ALA A 10 -9.04 -7.88 13.38
C ALA A 10 -7.51 -7.94 13.59
N GLY A 11 -6.87 -6.82 13.96
CA GLY A 11 -5.42 -6.77 14.13
C GLY A 11 -4.65 -6.51 12.83
N MET A 12 -5.35 -6.20 11.72
CA MET A 12 -4.72 -5.94 10.42
C MET A 12 -4.23 -4.50 10.36
N VAL A 13 -2.95 -4.32 10.00
CA VAL A 13 -2.32 -3.00 9.90
C VAL A 13 -2.00 -2.68 8.45
N VAL A 14 -2.27 -1.46 8.02
CA VAL A 14 -1.85 -0.97 6.70
C VAL A 14 -0.90 0.21 6.83
N GLY A 15 -0.09 0.44 5.80
CA GLY A 15 0.81 1.58 5.72
C GLY A 15 1.67 1.53 4.47
N TYR A 16 2.86 2.11 4.54
CA TYR A 16 3.83 2.06 3.45
C TYR A 16 5.22 1.67 3.92
N SER A 17 5.98 1.09 3.00
CA SER A 17 7.40 0.82 3.17
C SER A 17 8.16 1.33 1.96
N THR A 18 9.15 2.18 2.20
CA THR A 18 10.07 2.69 1.19
C THR A 18 11.24 1.73 1.07
N ARG A 19 11.40 1.17 -0.12
CA ARG A 19 12.60 0.41 -0.49
C ARG A 19 13.66 1.40 -0.97
N ALA A 20 14.86 1.30 -0.42
CA ALA A 20 15.99 2.04 -0.96
C ALA A 20 16.27 1.54 -2.39
N SER A 21 16.36 2.46 -3.35
CA SER A 21 16.89 2.17 -4.67
C SER A 21 18.39 2.44 -4.65
N ASP A 22 19.15 1.64 -5.40
CA ASP A 22 20.58 1.87 -5.63
C ASP A 22 20.81 3.10 -6.54
N THR A 23 19.75 3.60 -7.18
CA THR A 23 19.75 4.83 -7.97
C THR A 23 19.31 6.02 -7.11
N PRO A 24 20.15 7.06 -6.94
CA PRO A 24 19.77 8.26 -6.20
C PRO A 24 18.53 8.95 -6.78
N GLY A 25 17.55 9.25 -5.93
CA GLY A 25 16.29 9.90 -6.32
C GLY A 25 15.16 8.94 -6.73
N ASP A 26 15.44 7.63 -6.73
CA ASP A 26 14.56 6.60 -7.28
C ASP A 26 13.94 5.72 -6.17
N SER A 27 13.82 6.26 -4.96
CA SER A 27 13.21 5.53 -3.84
C SER A 27 11.70 5.43 -4.03
N PHE A 28 11.19 4.21 -4.14
CA PHE A 28 9.75 3.95 -4.28
C PHE A 28 9.17 3.39 -2.99
N SER A 29 7.99 3.90 -2.62
CA SER A 29 7.19 3.36 -1.52
C SER A 29 6.16 2.39 -2.05
N HIS A 30 6.01 1.24 -1.41
CA HIS A 30 4.92 0.32 -1.65
C HIS A 30 4.01 0.27 -0.43
N ALA A 31 2.70 0.25 -0.68
CA ALA A 31 1.75 0.04 0.39
C ALA A 31 1.80 -1.41 0.88
N PHE A 32 1.64 -1.62 2.18
CA PHE A 32 1.63 -2.96 2.78
C PHE A 32 0.34 -3.22 3.56
N LEU A 33 0.06 -4.51 3.72
CA LEU A 33 -0.89 -5.06 4.67
C LEU A 33 -0.14 -6.04 5.59
N TYR A 34 -0.17 -5.80 6.89
CA TYR A 34 0.35 -6.72 7.90
C TYR A 34 -0.81 -7.48 8.54
N ARG A 35 -0.77 -8.81 8.47
CA ARG A 35 -1.73 -9.71 9.12
C ARG A 35 -1.03 -11.02 9.48
N ASP A 36 -1.49 -11.66 10.55
CA ASP A 36 -1.00 -12.98 10.98
C ASP A 36 0.54 -13.09 11.11
N GLY A 37 1.18 -12.00 11.53
CA GLY A 37 2.64 -11.95 11.70
C GLY A 37 3.44 -11.68 10.42
N VAL A 38 2.78 -11.46 9.28
CA VAL A 38 3.42 -11.33 7.96
C VAL A 38 3.06 -10.00 7.31
N MET A 39 4.07 -9.31 6.78
CA MET A 39 3.89 -8.14 5.93
C MET A 39 3.73 -8.57 4.47
N HIS A 40 2.60 -8.22 3.88
CA HIS A 40 2.30 -8.45 2.47
C HIS A 40 2.39 -7.12 1.72
N ASP A 41 3.04 -7.14 0.56
CA ASP A 41 2.96 -6.03 -0.38
C ASP A 41 1.54 -5.99 -0.94
N LEU A 42 0.84 -4.86 -0.81
CA LEU A 42 -0.49 -4.74 -1.38
C LEU A 42 -0.43 -4.90 -2.89
N ASN A 43 0.66 -4.50 -3.57
CA ASN A 43 0.89 -4.68 -5.02
C ASN A 43 0.83 -6.14 -5.49
N ASP A 44 1.14 -7.10 -4.62
CA ASP A 44 1.02 -8.53 -4.91
C ASP A 44 -0.40 -9.07 -4.67
N LEU A 45 -1.18 -8.42 -3.80
CA LEU A 45 -2.49 -8.91 -3.37
C LEU A 45 -3.65 -8.47 -4.28
N VAL A 46 -3.68 -7.21 -4.70
CA VAL A 46 -4.78 -6.71 -5.54
C VAL A 46 -4.51 -7.03 -7.00
N ALA A 47 -5.45 -7.75 -7.64
CA ALA A 47 -5.32 -8.20 -9.02
C ALA A 47 -5.10 -7.04 -10.02
N LYS A 48 -4.25 -7.30 -11.04
CA LYS A 48 -3.86 -6.44 -12.18
C LYS A 48 -4.44 -5.02 -12.20
N ARG A 49 -3.59 -4.05 -11.88
CA ARG A 49 -3.91 -2.61 -11.83
C ARG A 49 -3.51 -1.85 -13.10
N GLY A 50 -3.26 -2.57 -14.19
CA GLY A 50 -2.62 -2.00 -15.38
C GLY A 50 -1.28 -1.35 -15.00
N ILE A 51 -1.21 -0.03 -15.13
CA ILE A 51 -0.02 0.80 -14.88
C ILE A 51 0.03 1.43 -13.47
N TRP A 52 -0.93 1.12 -12.58
CA TRP A 52 -1.03 1.74 -11.27
C TRP A 52 -0.27 0.95 -10.19
N THR A 53 0.57 1.64 -9.44
CA THR A 53 1.25 1.13 -8.25
C THR A 53 0.62 1.77 -7.01
N VAL A 54 0.24 0.97 -6.02
CA VAL A 54 -0.28 1.47 -4.74
C VAL A 54 0.89 1.77 -3.83
N LEU A 55 1.06 3.06 -3.49
CA LEU A 55 2.25 3.56 -2.81
C LEU A 55 2.06 3.72 -1.29
N ASP A 56 0.87 4.14 -0.86
CA ASP A 56 0.56 4.38 0.55
C ASP A 56 -0.89 3.99 0.85
N ALA A 57 -1.09 3.12 1.83
CA ALA A 57 -2.40 2.75 2.35
C ALA A 57 -2.67 3.51 3.64
N VAL A 58 -3.67 4.38 3.62
CA VAL A 58 -3.91 5.39 4.66
C VAL A 58 -5.05 5.04 5.60
N GLY A 59 -5.85 4.03 5.27
CA GLY A 59 -6.97 3.60 6.09
C GLY A 59 -7.37 2.17 5.80
N ILE A 60 -7.83 1.47 6.84
CA ILE A 60 -8.48 0.16 6.75
C ILE A 60 -9.68 0.13 7.68
N ASN A 61 -10.78 -0.51 7.28
CA ASN A 61 -11.95 -0.73 8.13
C ASN A 61 -12.15 -2.21 8.46
N ASP A 62 -13.14 -2.52 9.29
CA ASP A 62 -13.45 -3.89 9.71
C ASP A 62 -14.03 -4.77 8.58
N ALA A 63 -14.50 -4.15 7.50
CA ALA A 63 -14.88 -4.85 6.27
C ALA A 63 -13.68 -5.17 5.37
N GLN A 64 -12.45 -4.96 5.85
CA GLN A 64 -11.19 -5.16 5.12
C GLN A 64 -11.06 -4.29 3.86
N GLN A 65 -11.83 -3.21 3.75
CA GLN A 65 -11.65 -2.22 2.69
C GLN A 65 -10.49 -1.29 3.06
N ILE A 66 -9.66 -0.95 2.06
CA ILE A 66 -8.46 -0.15 2.25
C ILE A 66 -8.54 1.11 1.39
N ALA A 67 -8.45 2.29 2.02
CA ALA A 67 -8.25 3.54 1.33
C ALA A 67 -6.75 3.75 1.09
N ALA A 68 -6.36 4.06 -0.16
CA ALA A 68 -4.95 4.18 -0.54
C ALA A 68 -4.71 5.24 -1.61
N TYR A 69 -3.46 5.64 -1.78
CA TYR A 69 -2.97 6.39 -2.93
C TYR A 69 -2.27 5.44 -3.90
N ALA A 70 -2.69 5.49 -5.16
CA ALA A 70 -2.04 4.81 -6.27
C ALA A 70 -1.53 5.83 -7.28
N CYS A 71 -0.37 5.57 -7.89
CA CYS A 71 0.16 6.40 -8.95
C CYS A 71 0.55 5.57 -10.16
N THR A 72 0.52 6.17 -11.34
CA THR A 72 1.13 5.60 -12.54
C THR A 72 2.62 5.92 -12.60
N GLU A 73 3.36 5.21 -13.45
CA GLU A 73 4.77 5.51 -13.75
C GLU A 73 5.01 6.94 -14.30
N TYR A 74 3.95 7.60 -14.80
CA TYR A 74 4.01 8.96 -15.34
C TYR A 74 3.71 10.04 -14.29
N GLY A 75 3.51 9.64 -13.03
CA GLY A 75 3.26 10.57 -11.91
C GLY A 75 1.79 10.93 -11.69
N ASP A 76 0.85 10.34 -12.43
CA ASP A 76 -0.58 10.53 -12.19
C ASP A 76 -1.00 9.76 -10.95
N CYS A 77 -1.40 10.46 -9.89
CA CYS A 77 -1.80 9.87 -8.62
C CYS A 77 -3.30 10.03 -8.35
N ARG A 78 -3.93 9.00 -7.77
CA ARG A 78 -5.34 8.99 -7.39
C ARG A 78 -5.56 8.29 -6.05
N ALA A 79 -6.56 8.77 -5.31
CA ALA A 79 -7.14 8.00 -4.23
C ALA A 79 -7.91 6.80 -4.81
N VAL A 80 -7.73 5.63 -4.22
CA VAL A 80 -8.38 4.38 -4.61
C VAL A 80 -8.95 3.68 -3.38
N LEU A 81 -10.00 2.89 -3.60
CA LEU A 81 -10.54 1.95 -2.64
C LEU A 81 -10.16 0.54 -3.09
N LEU A 82 -9.49 -0.21 -2.23
CA LEU A 82 -9.22 -1.63 -2.42
C LEU A 82 -10.25 -2.41 -1.62
N GLU A 83 -10.82 -3.44 -2.25
CA GLU A 83 -11.82 -4.30 -1.66
C GLU A 83 -11.29 -5.75 -1.60
N PRO A 84 -11.78 -6.58 -0.66
CA PRO A 84 -11.32 -7.96 -0.48
C PRO A 84 -11.55 -8.88 -1.68
#